data_AF-A0A3N5GIA6-F1
#
_entry.id   AF-A0A3N5GIA6-F1
#
_cell.length_a   1.000
_cell.length_b   1.000
_cell.length_c   1.000
_cell.angle_alpha   90.00
_cell.angle_beta   90.00
_cell.angle_gamma   90.00
#
_symmetry.space_group_name_H-M   'P 1'
#
loop_
_entity.id
_entity.type
_entity.pdbx_description
1 polymer ?
#
loop_
_entity_poly.entity_id
_entity_poly.type
_entity_poly.pdbx_seq_one_letter_code
_entity_poly.pdbx_strand_id
1 'polypeptide(L)'
;MRADRVIALAGLMIMVLLVPVLGQRSGPASAGRPTGPEPRLANIRQLTSGGENAEAYFSADGQRLIFQLTADPTSASSCDQIYTMRADGSERRRISMGGRTTCGYFYPDGQSLLYASTHLASPDCPPRPSFARGYVWPIYASYDIFRARPDGSALQRLTSTPGYDAEATVGSKGRIV
;
A
#
# COMPACT_ATOMS: atom_id res chain seq x y z
N MET A 1 -56.51 69.17 -15.36
CA MET A 1 -55.89 69.60 -14.08
C MET A 1 -54.84 68.56 -13.71
N ARG A 2 -53.60 69.03 -13.42
CA ARG A 2 -52.47 68.35 -12.73
C ARG A 2 -52.05 66.99 -13.31
N ALA A 3 -51.01 66.87 -14.15
CA ALA A 3 -49.58 67.13 -13.92
C ALA A 3 -49.08 66.52 -12.61
N ASP A 4 -48.46 65.33 -12.70
CA ASP A 4 -47.41 64.90 -11.78
C ASP A 4 -46.29 64.22 -12.57
N ARG A 5 -45.09 64.72 -12.31
CA ARG A 5 -43.83 64.43 -12.99
C ARG A 5 -43.21 63.17 -12.38
N VAL A 6 -42.94 62.16 -13.20
CA VAL A 6 -42.09 61.03 -12.79
C VAL A 6 -40.64 61.42 -13.02
N ILE A 7 -39.90 61.52 -11.92
CA ILE A 7 -38.45 61.75 -11.88
C ILE A 7 -37.77 60.44 -12.28
N ALA A 8 -37.07 60.42 -13.42
CA ALA A 8 -36.20 59.31 -13.81
C ALA A 8 -34.86 59.42 -13.06
N LEU A 9 -34.67 58.58 -12.04
CA LEU A 9 -33.37 58.35 -11.42
C LEU A 9 -32.55 57.42 -12.35
N ALA A 10 -31.52 57.97 -12.99
CA ALA A 10 -30.51 57.17 -13.69
C ALA A 10 -29.68 56.41 -12.64
N GLY A 11 -29.97 55.12 -12.46
CA GLY A 11 -29.16 54.23 -11.62
C GLY A 11 -27.83 53.91 -12.31
N LEU A 12 -26.72 54.33 -11.70
CA LEU A 12 -25.38 53.92 -12.09
C LEU A 12 -25.20 52.44 -11.73
N MET A 13 -25.25 51.55 -12.72
CA MET A 13 -25.01 50.13 -12.53
C MET A 13 -23.50 49.89 -12.42
N ILE A 14 -22.98 49.76 -11.18
CA ILE A 14 -21.60 49.34 -10.94
C ILE A 14 -21.52 47.84 -11.25
N MET A 15 -20.95 47.51 -12.42
CA MET A 15 -20.64 46.14 -12.81
C MET A 15 -19.43 45.67 -11.98
N VAL A 16 -19.68 44.98 -10.87
CA VAL A 16 -18.64 44.29 -10.09
C VAL A 16 -18.18 43.07 -10.90
N LEU A 17 -17.01 43.18 -11.54
CA LEU A 17 -16.32 42.04 -12.12
C LEU A 17 -15.87 41.10 -10.99
N LEU A 18 -16.62 40.02 -10.77
CA LEU A 18 -16.14 38.89 -9.97
C LEU A 18 -14.99 38.22 -10.72
N VAL A 19 -13.76 38.52 -10.33
CA VAL A 19 -12.60 37.71 -10.70
C VAL A 19 -12.66 36.45 -9.82
N PRO A 20 -12.80 35.23 -10.39
CA PRO A 20 -12.73 34.03 -9.59
C PRO A 20 -11.30 33.91 -9.07
N VAL A 21 -11.11 34.13 -7.77
CA VAL A 21 -9.87 33.76 -7.09
C VAL A 21 -9.83 32.24 -7.11
N LEU A 22 -9.03 31.68 -8.03
CA LEU A 22 -8.62 30.29 -7.97
C LEU A 22 -7.85 30.10 -6.66
N GLY A 23 -8.57 29.68 -5.62
CA GLY A 23 -7.97 29.24 -4.38
C GLY A 23 -7.09 28.04 -4.68
N GLN A 24 -5.77 28.24 -4.70
CA GLN A 24 -4.83 27.13 -4.65
C GLN A 24 -5.07 26.41 -3.34
N ARG A 25 -5.72 25.24 -3.42
CA ARG A 25 -5.74 24.29 -2.31
C ARG A 25 -4.30 23.79 -2.17
N SER A 26 -3.60 24.28 -1.15
CA SER A 26 -2.36 23.69 -0.70
C SER A 26 -2.65 22.23 -0.37
N GLY A 27 -2.20 21.31 -1.21
CA GLY A 27 -2.16 19.89 -0.84
C GLY A 27 -1.34 19.73 0.45
N PRO A 28 -1.49 18.60 1.18
CA PRO A 28 -0.63 18.32 2.32
C PRO A 28 0.82 18.49 1.88
N ALA A 29 1.58 19.27 2.63
CA ALA A 29 2.99 19.50 2.37
C ALA A 29 3.66 18.13 2.26
N SER A 30 4.20 17.82 1.08
CA SER A 30 5.15 16.74 0.93
C SER A 30 6.23 16.99 1.97
N ALA A 31 6.36 16.10 2.96
CA ALA A 31 7.42 16.18 3.94
C ALA A 31 8.72 16.25 3.14
N GLY A 32 9.38 17.42 3.17
CA GLY A 32 10.56 17.68 2.37
C GLY A 32 11.56 16.56 2.60
N ARG A 33 12.15 16.04 1.51
CA ARG A 33 13.28 15.11 1.60
C ARG A 33 14.31 15.73 2.56
N PRO A 34 14.83 14.97 3.55
CA PRO A 34 15.89 15.46 4.41
C PRO A 34 17.00 16.07 3.54
N THR A 35 17.32 17.33 3.78
CA THR A 35 18.23 18.12 2.94
C THR A 35 19.71 17.85 3.24
N GLY A 36 20.00 16.86 4.08
CA GLY A 36 21.33 16.37 4.40
C GLY A 36 21.33 14.85 4.65
N PRO A 37 22.51 14.20 4.57
CA PRO A 37 22.63 12.77 4.87
C PRO A 37 22.17 12.47 6.30
N GLU A 38 21.54 11.31 6.50
CA GLU A 38 21.10 10.87 7.82
C GLU A 38 22.35 10.68 8.73
N PRO A 39 22.44 11.39 9.87
CA PRO A 39 23.69 11.48 10.63
C PRO A 39 23.95 10.32 11.61
N ARG A 40 23.00 9.38 11.78
CA ARG A 40 23.05 8.27 12.76
C ARG A 40 23.20 6.89 12.11
N LEU A 41 22.81 6.75 10.86
CA LEU A 41 22.76 5.51 10.11
C LEU A 41 23.85 5.53 9.03
N ALA A 42 24.74 4.55 9.10
CA ALA A 42 25.70 4.30 8.04
C ALA A 42 25.14 3.28 7.04
N ASN A 43 25.68 3.30 5.81
CA ASN A 43 25.37 2.29 4.78
C ASN A 43 23.89 2.18 4.39
N ILE A 44 23.11 3.26 4.51
CA ILE A 44 21.73 3.30 4.00
C ILE A 44 21.77 3.06 2.49
N ARG A 45 20.99 2.06 2.04
CA ARG A 45 20.83 1.78 0.62
C ARG A 45 19.37 1.54 0.29
N GLN A 46 18.91 2.20 -0.76
CA GLN A 46 17.59 1.96 -1.34
C GLN A 46 17.64 0.70 -2.22
N LEU A 47 16.75 -0.26 -1.97
CA LEU A 47 16.70 -1.54 -2.70
C LEU A 47 15.60 -1.60 -3.77
N THR A 48 14.57 -0.77 -3.64
CA THR A 48 13.43 -0.74 -4.57
C THR A 48 13.29 0.64 -5.20
N SER A 49 12.87 0.66 -6.47
CA SER A 49 12.43 1.85 -7.17
C SER A 49 11.01 1.61 -7.70
N GLY A 50 10.12 2.58 -7.47
CA GLY A 50 8.73 2.51 -7.88
C GLY A 50 7.85 1.56 -7.04
N GLY A 51 6.58 1.53 -7.42
CA GLY A 51 5.52 0.84 -6.68
C GLY A 51 5.31 1.38 -5.28
N GLU A 52 4.46 0.69 -4.52
CA GLU A 52 4.31 0.84 -3.08
C GLU A 52 4.83 -0.43 -2.41
N ASN A 53 5.74 -0.31 -1.44
CA ASN A 53 6.41 -1.44 -0.82
C ASN A 53 6.22 -1.35 0.71
N ALA A 54 5.95 -2.48 1.35
CA ALA A 54 5.70 -2.56 2.79
C ALA A 54 6.15 -3.92 3.37
N GLU A 55 6.08 -4.05 4.70
CA GLU A 55 6.30 -5.29 5.47
C GLU A 55 7.52 -6.13 5.04
N ALA A 56 8.72 -5.53 5.10
CA ALA A 56 9.95 -6.22 4.74
C ALA A 56 10.64 -6.88 5.94
N TYR A 57 11.03 -8.15 5.79
CA TYR A 57 11.74 -8.94 6.81
C TYR A 57 12.93 -9.71 6.21
N PHE A 58 14.01 -9.84 6.98
CA PHE A 58 15.18 -10.62 6.60
C PHE A 58 14.95 -12.12 6.78
N SER A 59 15.57 -12.93 5.92
CA SER A 59 15.84 -14.34 6.21
C SER A 59 16.77 -14.47 7.42
N ALA A 60 16.77 -15.63 8.07
CA ALA A 60 17.57 -15.85 9.28
C ALA A 60 19.09 -15.68 9.06
N ASP A 61 19.58 -15.96 7.85
CA ASP A 61 20.98 -15.75 7.43
C ASP A 61 21.28 -14.32 6.94
N GLY A 62 20.27 -13.44 6.92
CA GLY A 62 20.37 -12.08 6.44
C GLY A 62 20.58 -11.92 4.93
N GLN A 63 20.56 -13.01 4.15
CA GLN A 63 20.91 -12.99 2.72
C GLN A 63 19.76 -12.57 1.81
N ARG A 64 18.52 -12.70 2.29
CA ARG A 64 17.30 -12.40 1.52
C ARG A 64 16.33 -11.54 2.32
N LEU A 65 15.46 -10.87 1.59
CA LEU A 65 14.30 -10.16 2.09
C LEU A 65 13.03 -10.79 1.54
N ILE A 66 11.97 -10.79 2.34
CA ILE A 66 10.58 -11.01 1.92
C ILE A 66 9.82 -9.73 2.21
N PHE A 67 8.96 -9.29 1.29
CA PHE A 67 8.28 -7.99 1.39
C PHE A 67 7.04 -7.92 0.50
N GLN A 68 6.16 -6.96 0.76
CA GLN A 68 5.04 -6.63 -0.11
C GLN A 68 5.46 -5.64 -1.20
N LEU A 69 4.93 -5.83 -2.40
CA LEU A 69 4.98 -4.85 -3.48
C LEU A 69 3.62 -4.78 -4.19
N THR A 70 3.04 -3.57 -4.19
CA THR A 70 2.03 -3.16 -5.16
C THR A 70 2.75 -2.51 -6.34
N ALA A 71 2.82 -3.21 -7.47
CA ALA A 71 3.61 -2.78 -8.62
C ALA A 71 3.09 -1.48 -9.26
N ASP A 72 1.77 -1.34 -9.38
CA ASP A 72 1.11 -0.13 -9.89
C ASP A 72 0.05 0.36 -8.89
N PRO A 73 0.40 1.23 -7.95
CA PRO A 73 -0.54 1.77 -6.98
C PRO A 73 -1.59 2.69 -7.60
N THR A 74 -1.67 2.85 -8.92
CA THR A 74 -2.77 3.58 -9.59
C THR A 74 -3.80 2.64 -10.21
N SER A 75 -3.45 1.39 -10.47
CA SER A 75 -4.33 0.38 -11.09
C SER A 75 -5.15 -0.39 -10.05
N ALA A 76 -6.47 -0.49 -10.29
CA ALA A 76 -7.36 -1.31 -9.46
C ALA A 76 -7.02 -2.80 -9.50
N SER A 77 -6.39 -3.26 -10.59
CA SER A 77 -5.92 -4.65 -10.75
C SER A 77 -4.56 -4.90 -10.10
N SER A 78 -4.00 -3.91 -9.41
CA SER A 78 -2.74 -4.05 -8.67
C SER A 78 -2.96 -3.84 -7.18
N CYS A 79 -2.48 -4.81 -6.41
CA CYS A 79 -2.56 -4.88 -4.95
C CYS A 79 -1.35 -5.65 -4.42
N ASP A 80 -1.18 -5.65 -3.11
CA ASP A 80 0.01 -6.20 -2.46
C ASP A 80 0.24 -7.65 -2.81
N GLN A 81 1.40 -7.92 -3.40
CA GLN A 81 1.92 -9.25 -3.68
C GLN A 81 3.19 -9.50 -2.86
N ILE A 82 3.45 -10.76 -2.52
CA ILE A 82 4.67 -11.14 -1.81
C ILE A 82 5.80 -11.35 -2.80
N TYR A 83 6.90 -10.65 -2.55
CA TYR A 83 8.15 -10.78 -3.26
C TYR A 83 9.27 -11.22 -2.32
N THR A 84 10.29 -11.81 -2.91
CA THR A 84 11.59 -11.99 -2.25
C THR A 84 12.69 -11.37 -3.12
N MET A 85 13.82 -11.02 -2.50
CA MET A 85 15.04 -10.56 -3.19
C MET A 85 16.26 -10.93 -2.36
N ARG A 86 17.47 -10.84 -2.93
CA ARG A 86 18.70 -10.81 -2.13
C ARG A 86 18.79 -9.51 -1.33
N ALA A 87 19.50 -9.53 -0.21
CA ALA A 87 19.73 -8.33 0.60
C ALA A 87 20.51 -7.25 -0.18
N ASP A 88 21.23 -7.62 -1.25
CA ASP A 88 21.85 -6.70 -2.21
C ASP A 88 20.85 -6.03 -3.20
N GLY A 89 19.56 -6.39 -3.17
CA GLY A 89 18.53 -5.89 -4.08
C GLY A 89 18.37 -6.68 -5.38
N SER A 90 19.28 -7.62 -5.67
CA SER A 90 19.20 -8.47 -6.86
C SER A 90 18.25 -9.66 -6.68
N GLU A 91 17.99 -10.41 -7.76
CA GLU A 91 17.12 -11.59 -7.78
C GLU A 91 15.70 -11.35 -7.22
N ARG A 92 15.15 -10.16 -7.42
CA ARG A 92 13.76 -9.87 -7.03
C ARG A 92 12.78 -10.74 -7.79
N ARG A 93 11.89 -11.44 -7.07
CA ARG A 93 10.94 -12.42 -7.63
C ARG A 93 9.62 -12.41 -6.86
N ARG A 94 8.51 -12.51 -7.56
CA ARG A 94 7.16 -12.69 -6.96
C ARG A 94 7.00 -14.15 -6.52
N ILE A 95 6.38 -14.35 -5.36
CA ILE A 95 6.10 -15.68 -4.79
C ILE A 95 4.59 -16.00 -4.80
N SER A 96 3.75 -14.99 -4.61
CA SER A 96 2.29 -15.16 -4.54
C SER A 96 1.64 -15.30 -5.93
N MET A 97 0.48 -15.96 -5.98
CA MET A 97 -0.20 -16.35 -7.24
C MET A 97 -1.41 -15.47 -7.61
N GLY A 98 -1.80 -14.49 -6.78
CA GLY A 98 -3.00 -13.67 -6.99
C GLY A 98 -3.63 -13.24 -5.66
N GLY A 99 -4.82 -12.64 -5.73
CA GLY A 99 -5.51 -12.05 -4.59
C GLY A 99 -4.70 -10.93 -3.95
N ARG A 100 -5.15 -10.39 -2.81
CA ARG A 100 -4.28 -9.55 -1.97
C ARG A 100 -3.46 -10.43 -1.05
N THR A 101 -2.26 -9.99 -0.69
CA THR A 101 -1.38 -10.71 0.22
C THR A 101 -0.76 -9.82 1.28
N THR A 102 -0.37 -10.42 2.41
CA THR A 102 0.24 -9.70 3.53
C THR A 102 1.11 -10.62 4.39
N CYS A 103 1.94 -10.02 5.25
CA CYS A 103 2.64 -10.69 6.35
C CYS A 103 3.51 -11.87 5.90
N GLY A 104 4.46 -11.59 5.00
CA GLY A 104 5.39 -12.59 4.49
C GLY A 104 6.58 -12.82 5.42
N TYR A 105 6.85 -14.07 5.80
CA TYR A 105 7.98 -14.45 6.67
C TYR A 105 8.72 -15.69 6.19
N PHE A 106 10.05 -15.70 6.27
CA PHE A 106 10.84 -16.92 6.10
C PHE A 106 10.80 -17.79 7.35
N TYR A 107 10.86 -19.10 7.17
CA TYR A 107 11.22 -20.02 8.24
C TYR A 107 12.75 -19.97 8.51
N PRO A 108 13.20 -20.25 9.75
CA PRO A 108 14.62 -20.20 10.09
C PRO A 108 15.51 -21.17 9.29
N ASP A 109 14.93 -22.26 8.79
CA ASP A 109 15.63 -23.23 7.95
C ASP A 109 15.90 -22.75 6.52
N GLY A 110 15.28 -21.64 6.10
CA GLY A 110 15.35 -21.12 4.74
C GLY A 110 14.69 -22.00 3.67
N GLN A 111 14.08 -23.13 4.06
CA GLN A 111 13.46 -24.09 3.14
C GLN A 111 11.99 -23.77 2.85
N SER A 112 11.40 -22.88 3.65
CA SER A 112 10.02 -22.45 3.48
C SER A 112 9.80 -21.01 3.91
N LEU A 113 8.69 -20.46 3.47
CA LEU A 113 8.15 -19.17 3.88
C LEU A 113 6.65 -19.31 4.12
N LEU A 114 6.06 -18.35 4.81
CA LEU A 114 4.62 -18.18 4.89
C LEU A 114 4.20 -16.79 4.44
N TYR A 115 2.92 -16.67 4.06
CA TYR A 115 2.24 -15.40 3.85
C TYR A 115 0.72 -15.61 3.92
N ALA A 116 -0.03 -14.54 4.19
CA ALA A 116 -1.48 -14.56 4.11
C ALA A 116 -1.96 -14.14 2.72
N SER A 117 -3.04 -14.74 2.22
CA SER A 117 -3.58 -14.41 0.89
C SER A 117 -5.09 -14.61 0.77
N THR A 118 -5.73 -13.79 -0.06
CA THR A 118 -7.15 -13.92 -0.41
C THR A 118 -7.41 -14.74 -1.68
N HIS A 119 -6.38 -15.34 -2.29
CA HIS A 119 -6.45 -15.92 -3.64
C HIS A 119 -7.47 -17.05 -3.80
N LEU A 120 -7.82 -17.75 -2.71
CA LEU A 120 -8.85 -18.80 -2.75
C LEU A 120 -10.26 -18.24 -2.91
N ALA A 121 -10.52 -17.01 -2.45
CA ALA A 121 -11.80 -16.34 -2.69
C ALA A 121 -11.86 -15.73 -4.09
N SER A 122 -10.77 -15.13 -4.54
CA SER A 122 -10.61 -14.64 -5.92
C SER A 122 -9.12 -14.42 -6.24
N PRO A 123 -8.66 -14.76 -7.45
CA PRO A 123 -7.32 -14.39 -7.91
C PRO A 123 -7.17 -12.88 -8.17
N ASP A 124 -8.28 -12.15 -8.28
CA ASP A 124 -8.28 -10.71 -8.55
C ASP A 124 -8.01 -9.89 -7.27
N CYS A 125 -7.52 -8.68 -7.47
CA CYS A 125 -7.35 -7.73 -6.39
C CYS A 125 -8.71 -7.28 -5.82
N PRO A 126 -8.91 -7.33 -4.50
CA PRO A 126 -10.14 -6.82 -3.89
C PRO A 126 -10.26 -5.31 -4.12
N PRO A 127 -11.49 -4.76 -4.18
CA PRO A 127 -11.71 -3.33 -4.35
C PRO A 127 -10.97 -2.51 -3.29
N ARG A 128 -10.38 -1.40 -3.73
CA ARG A 128 -9.68 -0.49 -2.83
C ARG A 128 -10.69 0.26 -1.96
N PRO A 129 -10.45 0.36 -0.64
CA PRO A 129 -11.30 1.16 0.22
C PRO A 129 -11.24 2.65 -0.17
N SER A 130 -12.34 3.35 0.04
CA SER A 130 -12.38 4.80 -0.14
C SER A 130 -11.56 5.50 0.95
N PHE A 131 -10.69 6.43 0.53
CA PHE A 131 -9.93 7.30 1.42
C PHE A 131 -10.71 8.56 1.87
N ALA A 132 -12.02 8.65 1.57
CA ALA A 132 -12.83 9.83 1.89
C ALA A 132 -12.88 10.18 3.39
N ARG A 133 -12.58 9.20 4.28
CA ARG A 133 -12.49 9.39 5.73
C ARG A 133 -11.08 9.19 6.27
N GLY A 134 -10.06 9.35 5.42
CA GLY A 134 -8.67 9.08 5.75
C GLY A 134 -8.24 7.65 5.42
N TYR A 135 -7.07 7.29 5.93
CA TYR A 135 -6.48 5.97 5.73
C TYR A 135 -7.31 4.89 6.42
N VAL A 136 -7.54 3.78 5.71
CA VAL A 136 -8.23 2.60 6.24
C VAL A 136 -7.41 1.36 5.90
N TRP A 137 -7.19 0.51 6.88
CA TRP A 137 -6.62 -0.82 6.67
C TRP A 137 -7.76 -1.81 6.35
N PRO A 138 -7.88 -2.30 5.10
CA PRO A 138 -8.94 -3.23 4.76
C PRO A 138 -8.66 -4.62 5.34
N ILE A 139 -9.57 -5.10 6.17
CA ILE A 139 -9.54 -6.44 6.78
C ILE A 139 -10.47 -7.34 5.97
N TYR A 140 -9.92 -8.38 5.34
CA TYR A 140 -10.69 -9.32 4.52
C TYR A 140 -10.85 -10.66 5.25
N ALA A 141 -12.09 -11.08 5.47
CA ALA A 141 -12.41 -12.38 6.07
C ALA A 141 -12.08 -13.60 5.16
N SER A 142 -11.52 -13.32 3.98
CA SER A 142 -11.08 -14.32 3.00
C SER A 142 -9.57 -14.57 3.04
N TYR A 143 -8.85 -13.91 3.95
CA TYR A 143 -7.46 -14.24 4.17
C TYR A 143 -7.34 -15.63 4.81
N ASP A 144 -6.44 -16.43 4.25
CA ASP A 144 -5.89 -17.61 4.88
C ASP A 144 -4.36 -17.51 4.89
N ILE A 145 -3.72 -18.22 5.81
CA ILE A 145 -2.26 -18.34 5.87
C ILE A 145 -1.81 -19.52 5.01
N PHE A 146 -0.78 -19.30 4.21
CA PHE A 146 -0.18 -20.31 3.36
C PHE A 146 1.31 -20.46 3.67
N ARG A 147 1.82 -21.69 3.55
CA ARG A 147 3.24 -22.02 3.50
C ARG A 147 3.62 -22.37 2.06
N ALA A 148 4.79 -21.95 1.62
CA ALA A 148 5.36 -22.34 0.34
C ALA A 148 6.88 -22.53 0.47
N ARG A 149 7.50 -23.13 -0.54
CA ARG A 149 8.95 -23.04 -0.73
C ARG A 149 9.34 -21.61 -1.12
N PRO A 150 10.61 -21.19 -0.90
CA PRO A 150 11.10 -19.88 -1.33
C PRO A 150 10.96 -19.66 -2.83
N ASP A 151 10.83 -20.74 -3.60
CA ASP A 151 10.59 -20.68 -5.04
C ASP A 151 9.12 -20.38 -5.43
N GLY A 152 8.19 -20.39 -4.47
CA GLY A 152 6.74 -20.26 -4.67
C GLY A 152 6.02 -21.58 -4.91
N SER A 153 6.74 -22.70 -5.03
CA SER A 153 6.17 -24.02 -5.20
C SER A 153 5.70 -24.63 -3.87
N ALA A 154 5.02 -25.78 -3.96
CA ALA A 154 4.51 -26.54 -2.82
C ALA A 154 3.67 -25.69 -1.84
N LEU A 155 2.77 -24.89 -2.41
CA LEU A 155 1.83 -24.08 -1.65
C LEU A 155 0.90 -24.98 -0.82
N GLN A 156 0.84 -24.73 0.48
CA GLN A 156 0.01 -25.43 1.44
C GLN A 156 -0.79 -24.42 2.25
N ARG A 157 -2.11 -24.54 2.26
CA ARG A 157 -3.00 -23.78 3.15
C ARG A 157 -2.82 -24.26 4.60
N LEU A 158 -2.64 -23.34 5.54
CA LEU A 158 -2.45 -23.63 6.97
C LEU A 158 -3.68 -23.33 7.81
N THR A 159 -4.50 -22.34 7.43
CA THR A 159 -5.74 -22.00 8.12
C THR A 159 -6.95 -22.19 7.22
N SER A 160 -8.12 -22.41 7.81
CA SER A 160 -9.40 -22.44 7.07
C SER A 160 -10.57 -21.94 7.90
N THR A 161 -10.26 -21.21 8.95
CA THR A 161 -11.22 -20.73 9.93
C THR A 161 -11.97 -19.53 9.37
N PRO A 162 -13.27 -19.37 9.65
CA PRO A 162 -13.97 -18.15 9.30
C PRO A 162 -13.38 -16.95 10.04
N GLY A 163 -12.94 -15.92 9.32
CA GLY A 163 -12.40 -14.71 9.94
C GLY A 163 -11.19 -14.15 9.19
N TYR A 164 -10.45 -13.28 9.87
CA TYR A 164 -9.24 -12.67 9.33
C TYR A 164 -8.01 -13.46 9.79
N ASP A 165 -7.58 -14.42 8.96
CA ASP A 165 -6.35 -15.19 9.21
C ASP A 165 -5.17 -14.53 8.48
N ALA A 166 -4.57 -13.53 9.13
CA ALA A 166 -3.38 -12.84 8.64
C ALA A 166 -2.41 -12.54 9.80
N GLU A 167 -1.40 -11.70 9.57
CA GLU A 167 -0.50 -11.20 10.63
C GLU A 167 0.37 -12.24 11.34
N ALA A 168 0.46 -13.45 10.77
CA ALA A 168 1.35 -14.47 11.28
C ALA A 168 2.82 -14.06 11.17
N THR A 169 3.58 -14.39 12.20
CA THR A 169 5.04 -14.25 12.23
C THR A 169 5.68 -15.61 12.47
N VAL A 170 6.98 -15.75 12.17
CA VAL A 170 7.73 -16.99 12.45
C VAL A 170 8.82 -16.70 13.47
N GLY A 171 8.76 -17.38 14.61
CA GLY A 171 9.80 -17.30 15.64
C GLY A 171 11.08 -18.04 15.25
N SER A 172 12.17 -17.79 15.98
CA SER A 172 13.50 -18.38 15.72
C SER A 172 13.57 -19.91 15.73
N LYS A 173 12.58 -20.59 16.34
CA LYS A 173 12.45 -22.05 16.36
C LYS A 173 11.47 -22.59 15.30
N GLY A 174 11.01 -21.75 14.37
CA GLY A 174 10.05 -22.13 13.33
C GLY A 174 8.60 -22.21 13.79
N ARG A 175 8.30 -21.80 15.03
CA ARG A 175 6.92 -21.72 15.53
C ARG A 175 6.23 -20.51 14.92
N ILE A 176 5.07 -20.73 14.31
CA ILE A 176 4.17 -19.65 13.88
C ILE A 176 3.54 -19.02 15.13
N VAL A 177 3.55 -17.69 15.21
CA VAL A 177 2.95 -16.89 16.28
C VAL A 177 1.94 -15.94 15.68
#